data_AF-A0A352IBF1-F1
#
_entry.id   AF-A0A352IBF1-F1
#
_cell.length_a   1.000
_cell.length_b   1.000
_cell.length_c   1.000
_cell.angle_alpha   90.00
_cell.angle_beta   90.00
_cell.angle_gamma   90.00
#
_symmetry.space_group_name_H-M   'P 1'
#
loop_
_entity.id
_entity.type
_entity.pdbx_description
1 polymer ?
#
loop_
_entity_poly.entity_id
_entity_poly.type
_entity_poly.pdbx_seq_one_letter_code
_entity_poly.pdbx_strand_id
1 'polypeptide(L)'
;KQSHIIAANIDQAALLVTLSHPQVSTTFIDRFLAGAEAYRVPVLLLFNKVDLYSPDELLRMRDLCGLYSSLGYTCLPLSARQGTGLDGVRSRLRGQTTLLSGNSGVGKSTLLNALLPGARARTAQVSAAHHTGTHTTTFSQMFFLPQGGALIDTPGIKGFGTFDMERAEVAHYFREIFR
;
A
#
# COMPACT_ATOMS: atom_id res chain seq x y z
N LYS A 1 6.40 -25.33 -0.71
CA LYS A 1 5.14 -24.58 -0.99
C LYS A 1 5.38 -23.75 -2.25
N GLN A 2 4.47 -23.75 -3.22
CA GLN A 2 4.64 -22.99 -4.45
C GLN A 2 4.67 -21.48 -4.14
N SER A 3 5.81 -20.85 -4.43
CA SER A 3 5.96 -19.40 -4.43
C SER A 3 5.13 -18.84 -5.58
N HIS A 4 3.99 -18.23 -5.29
CA HIS A 4 3.27 -17.45 -6.29
C HIS A 4 4.05 -16.16 -6.54
N ILE A 5 4.60 -16.00 -7.75
CA ILE A 5 5.21 -14.74 -8.17
C ILE A 5 4.09 -13.71 -8.35
N ILE A 6 4.10 -12.67 -7.52
CA ILE A 6 3.00 -11.71 -7.42
C ILE A 6 3.15 -10.54 -8.42
N ALA A 7 4.39 -10.15 -8.69
CA ALA A 7 4.81 -9.21 -9.73
C ALA A 7 6.32 -9.37 -9.96
N ALA A 8 6.80 -9.07 -11.17
CA ALA A 8 8.22 -8.98 -11.51
C ALA A 8 8.51 -7.59 -12.09
N ASN A 9 9.76 -7.12 -11.98
CA ASN A 9 10.20 -5.80 -12.46
C ASN A 9 9.40 -4.62 -11.87
N ILE A 10 9.20 -4.61 -10.56
CA ILE A 10 8.66 -3.45 -9.84
C ILE A 10 9.79 -2.52 -9.40
N ASP A 11 9.62 -1.22 -9.57
CA ASP A 11 10.59 -0.21 -9.13
C ASP A 11 10.38 0.16 -7.65
N GLN A 12 9.13 0.08 -7.19
CA GLN A 12 8.74 0.39 -5.81
C GLN A 12 7.41 -0.27 -5.42
N ALA A 13 7.09 -0.25 -4.13
CA ALA A 13 5.78 -0.59 -3.59
C ALA A 13 5.14 0.61 -2.90
N ALA A 14 3.82 0.73 -3.00
CA ALA A 14 3.02 1.70 -2.27
C ALA A 14 2.05 0.97 -1.35
N LEU A 15 2.25 1.11 -0.04
CA LEU A 15 1.40 0.52 0.99
C LEU A 15 0.39 1.56 1.48
N LEU A 16 -0.91 1.31 1.26
CA LEU A 16 -1.96 2.13 1.84
C LEU A 16 -2.19 1.78 3.31
N VAL A 17 -2.13 2.82 4.14
CA VAL A 17 -2.30 2.76 5.59
C VAL A 17 -3.50 3.63 5.95
N THR A 18 -4.36 3.12 6.83
CA THR A 18 -5.45 3.88 7.44
C THR A 18 -5.42 3.66 8.94
N LEU A 19 -5.53 4.73 9.73
CA LEU A 19 -5.59 4.66 11.20
C LEU A 19 -6.97 4.20 11.68
N SER A 20 -8.00 4.47 10.87
CA SER A 20 -9.36 4.01 11.11
C SER A 20 -10.07 3.69 9.80
N HIS A 21 -11.03 2.77 9.86
CA HIS A 21 -11.95 2.42 8.76
C HIS A 21 -11.32 1.78 7.48
N PRO A 22 -10.72 0.58 7.53
CA PRO A 22 -10.33 -0.17 8.72
C PRO A 22 -8.97 0.29 9.25
N GLN A 23 -8.65 -0.03 10.49
CA GLN A 23 -7.32 0.22 11.01
C GLN A 23 -6.32 -0.77 10.39
N VAL A 24 -5.18 -0.26 9.93
CA VAL A 24 -4.01 -1.05 9.59
C VAL A 24 -3.09 -1.07 10.81
N SER A 25 -2.74 -2.26 11.30
CA SER A 25 -1.85 -2.39 12.46
C SER A 25 -0.40 -2.07 12.09
N THR A 26 0.35 -1.50 13.03
CA THR A 26 1.79 -1.26 12.86
C THR A 26 2.54 -2.55 12.57
N THR A 27 2.19 -3.66 13.25
CA THR A 27 2.75 -4.99 12.96
C THR A 27 2.61 -5.41 11.50
N PHE A 28 1.50 -5.04 10.84
CA PHE A 28 1.34 -5.30 9.42
C PHE A 28 2.26 -4.42 8.56
N ILE A 29 2.38 -3.14 8.91
CA ILE A 29 3.27 -2.19 8.25
C ILE A 29 4.71 -2.70 8.36
N ASP A 30 5.18 -2.99 9.58
CA ASP A 30 6.53 -3.47 9.86
C ASP A 30 6.85 -4.75 9.08
N ARG A 31 5.93 -5.72 9.08
CA ARG A 31 6.12 -6.97 8.32
C ARG A 31 6.16 -6.73 6.81
N PHE A 32 5.37 -5.78 6.30
CA PHE A 32 5.40 -5.42 4.89
C PHE A 32 6.74 -4.76 4.53
N LEU A 33 7.21 -3.83 5.36
CA LEU A 33 8.48 -3.13 5.19
C LEU A 33 9.65 -4.12 5.22
N ALA A 34 9.68 -5.01 6.21
CA ALA A 34 10.70 -6.07 6.30
C ALA A 34 10.73 -6.94 5.03
N GLY A 35 9.56 -7.35 4.53
CA GLY A 35 9.46 -8.10 3.28
C GLY A 35 9.98 -7.31 2.08
N ALA A 36 9.67 -6.01 1.98
CA ALA A 36 10.14 -5.18 0.88
C ALA A 36 11.67 -4.93 0.93
N GLU A 37 12.22 -4.71 2.13
CA GLU A 37 13.66 -4.52 2.34
C GLU A 37 14.46 -5.77 1.95
N ALA A 38 13.95 -6.97 2.25
CA ALA A 38 14.56 -8.24 1.81
C ALA A 38 14.76 -8.31 0.28
N TYR A 39 13.84 -7.71 -0.48
CA TYR A 39 13.90 -7.61 -1.94
C TYR A 39 14.51 -6.30 -2.44
N ARG A 40 14.99 -5.44 -1.55
CA ARG A 40 15.50 -4.09 -1.85
C ARG A 40 14.50 -3.24 -2.64
N VAL A 41 13.21 -3.42 -2.36
CA VAL A 41 12.12 -2.66 -2.99
C VAL A 41 11.80 -1.44 -2.13
N PRO A 42 11.98 -0.21 -2.63
CA PRO A 42 11.56 1.01 -1.94
C PRO A 42 10.06 1.00 -1.63
N VAL A 43 9.67 1.48 -0.44
CA VAL A 43 8.26 1.55 -0.02
C VAL A 43 7.81 2.98 0.22
N LEU A 44 6.68 3.34 -0.38
CA LEU A 44 5.89 4.52 -0.07
C LEU A 44 4.78 4.15 0.93
N LEU A 45 4.74 4.80 2.08
CA LEU A 45 3.63 4.68 3.03
C LEU A 45 2.59 5.76 2.74
N LEU A 46 1.42 5.32 2.26
CA LEU A 46 0.33 6.19 1.85
C LEU A 46 -0.75 6.22 2.94
N PHE A 47 -0.71 7.23 3.80
CA PHE A 47 -1.69 7.42 4.88
C PHE A 47 -2.97 8.02 4.31
N ASN A 48 -3.92 7.16 3.95
CA ASN A 48 -5.15 7.55 3.27
C ASN A 48 -6.25 7.97 4.26
N LYS A 49 -7.34 8.55 3.71
CA LYS A 49 -8.56 8.94 4.43
C LYS A 49 -8.34 9.98 5.52
N VAL A 50 -7.35 10.86 5.36
CA VAL A 50 -7.07 11.94 6.32
C VAL A 50 -8.28 12.87 6.54
N ASP A 51 -9.22 12.90 5.60
CA ASP A 51 -10.47 13.64 5.69
C ASP A 51 -11.48 13.05 6.70
N LEU A 52 -11.24 11.84 7.21
CA LEU A 52 -12.08 11.19 8.22
C LEU A 52 -11.49 11.22 9.63
N TYR A 53 -10.26 11.69 9.79
CA TYR A 53 -9.56 11.64 11.07
C TYR A 53 -9.97 12.78 11.99
N SER A 54 -10.24 12.43 13.23
CA SER A 54 -10.31 13.36 14.35
C SER A 54 -8.96 14.06 14.59
N PRO A 55 -8.93 15.18 15.34
CA PRO A 55 -7.68 15.84 15.71
C PRO A 55 -6.66 14.91 16.37
N ASP A 56 -7.12 13.99 17.23
CA ASP A 56 -6.26 13.00 17.89
C ASP A 56 -5.70 11.96 16.91
N GLU A 57 -6.51 11.50 15.95
CA GLU A 57 -6.03 10.59 14.91
C GLU A 57 -5.05 11.27 13.96
N LEU A 58 -5.25 12.55 13.65
CA LEU A 58 -4.30 13.33 12.87
C LEU A 58 -2.96 13.49 13.59
N LEU A 59 -2.97 13.69 14.91
CA LEU A 59 -1.75 13.73 15.71
C LEU A 59 -1.04 12.38 15.70
N ARG A 60 -1.74 11.28 15.99
CA ARG A 60 -1.15 9.92 15.93
C ARG A 60 -0.60 9.58 14.54
N MET A 61 -1.28 10.00 13.47
CA MET A 61 -0.81 9.81 12.11
C MET A 61 0.50 10.56 11.88
N ARG A 62 0.62 11.80 12.36
CA ARG A 62 1.88 12.58 12.28
C ARG A 62 2.99 11.91 13.05
N ASP A 63 2.72 11.38 14.24
CA ASP A 63 3.72 10.67 15.05
C ASP A 63 4.22 9.41 14.34
N LEU A 64 3.31 8.60 13.78
CA LEU A 64 3.67 7.41 13.00
C LEU A 64 4.44 7.79 11.73
N CYS A 65 4.00 8.80 10.98
CA CYS A 65 4.72 9.31 9.82
C CYS A 65 6.13 9.78 10.22
N GLY A 66 6.27 10.49 11.34
CA GLY A 66 7.55 10.97 11.86
C GLY A 66 8.49 9.81 12.21
N LEU A 67 7.96 8.80 12.90
CA LEU A 67 8.68 7.57 13.19
C LEU A 67 9.22 6.93 11.91
N TYR A 68 8.37 6.50 10.98
CA TYR A 68 8.83 5.82 9.76
C TYR A 68 9.70 6.72 8.86
N SER A 69 9.48 8.03 8.86
CA SER A 69 10.34 8.96 8.11
C SER A 69 11.74 9.04 8.71
N SER A 70 11.90 8.96 10.03
CA SER A 70 13.22 8.91 10.68
C SER A 70 14.02 7.63 10.32
N LEU A 71 13.29 6.58 9.94
CA LEU A 71 13.82 5.31 9.44
C LEU A 71 14.14 5.34 7.93
N GLY A 72 13.82 6.46 7.26
CA GLY A 72 14.09 6.68 5.84
C GLY A 72 12.97 6.23 4.90
N TYR A 73 11.76 5.94 5.41
CA TYR A 73 10.60 5.67 4.57
C TYR A 73 9.89 6.95 4.15
N THR A 74 9.39 7.00 2.92
CA THR A 74 8.59 8.14 2.46
C THR A 74 7.15 7.97 2.94
N CYS A 75 6.66 8.89 3.76
CA CYS A 75 5.27 8.92 4.23
C CYS A 75 4.49 10.05 3.57
N LEU A 76 3.33 9.75 2.99
CA LEU A 76 2.46 10.71 2.32
C LEU A 76 1.04 10.63 2.90
N PRO A 77 0.60 11.63 3.68
CA PRO A 77 -0.79 11.82 4.06
C PRO A 77 -1.64 12.23 2.85
N LEU A 78 -2.79 11.60 2.65
CA LEU A 78 -3.68 11.90 1.53
C LEU A 78 -5.15 11.55 1.79
N SER A 79 -6.04 12.14 1.00
CA SER A 79 -7.41 11.67 0.84
C SER A 79 -7.66 11.34 -0.62
N ALA A 80 -7.73 10.05 -0.93
CA ALA A 80 -8.05 9.62 -2.29
C ALA A 80 -9.46 10.08 -2.73
N ARG A 81 -10.36 10.28 -1.76
CA ARG A 81 -11.73 10.74 -2.00
C ARG A 81 -11.79 12.24 -2.32
N GLN A 82 -11.08 13.06 -1.55
CA GLN A 82 -11.10 14.53 -1.69
C GLN A 82 -10.02 15.05 -2.65
N GLY A 83 -9.07 14.21 -3.06
CA GLY A 83 -7.94 14.60 -3.90
C GLY A 83 -6.77 15.23 -3.16
N THR A 84 -6.92 15.51 -1.85
CA THR A 84 -5.86 16.09 -1.01
C THR A 84 -4.62 15.21 -0.99
N GLY A 85 -3.44 15.79 -1.23
CA GLY A 85 -2.16 15.10 -1.18
C GLY A 85 -1.83 14.23 -2.40
N LEU A 86 -2.73 14.15 -3.40
CA LEU A 86 -2.50 13.32 -4.59
C LEU A 86 -1.36 13.81 -5.48
N ASP A 87 -1.02 15.09 -5.47
CA ASP A 87 0.08 15.60 -6.30
C ASP A 87 1.45 15.07 -5.84
N GLY A 88 1.64 14.95 -4.52
CA GLY A 88 2.82 14.29 -3.95
C GLY A 88 2.91 12.82 -4.37
N VAL A 89 1.77 12.12 -4.38
CA VAL A 89 1.68 10.72 -4.86
C VAL A 89 2.02 10.65 -6.36
N ARG A 90 1.40 11.48 -7.20
CA ARG A 90 1.65 11.52 -8.65
C ARG A 90 3.12 11.76 -8.95
N SER A 91 3.77 12.67 -8.23
CA SER A 91 5.19 12.94 -8.39
C SER A 91 6.07 11.73 -8.09
N ARG A 92 5.71 10.91 -7.09
CA ARG A 92 6.48 9.70 -6.72
C ARG A 92 6.21 8.51 -7.65
N LEU A 93 5.04 8.45 -8.27
CA LEU A 93 4.68 7.38 -9.21
C LEU A 93 5.17 7.64 -10.64
N ARG A 94 5.53 8.89 -10.98
CA ARG A 94 5.92 9.28 -12.34
C ARG A 94 7.12 8.46 -12.83
N GLY A 95 6.91 7.73 -13.92
CA GLY A 95 7.94 6.90 -14.56
C GLY A 95 8.32 5.64 -13.78
N GLN A 96 7.55 5.27 -12.74
CA GLN A 96 7.83 4.12 -11.88
C GLN A 96 6.76 3.04 -12.05
N THR A 97 7.15 1.78 -12.04
CA THR A 97 6.27 0.62 -11.93
C THR A 97 6.05 0.30 -10.46
N THR A 98 4.87 0.64 -9.95
CA THR A 98 4.56 0.62 -8.51
C THR A 98 3.55 -0.46 -8.17
N LEU A 99 3.91 -1.36 -7.26
CA LEU A 99 2.99 -2.33 -6.69
C LEU A 99 2.09 -1.66 -5.64
N LEU A 100 0.77 -1.72 -5.82
CA LEU A 100 -0.19 -1.19 -4.84
C LEU A 100 -0.58 -2.29 -3.85
N SER A 101 -0.43 -2.01 -2.54
CA SER A 101 -0.75 -2.95 -1.47
C SER A 101 -1.52 -2.31 -0.32
N GLY A 102 -2.11 -3.15 0.54
CA GLY A 102 -2.86 -2.75 1.72
C GLY A 102 -4.12 -3.59 1.93
N ASN A 103 -4.69 -3.51 3.13
CA ASN A 103 -5.85 -4.30 3.53
C ASN A 103 -7.09 -3.99 2.67
N SER A 104 -8.11 -4.85 2.74
CA SER A 104 -9.41 -4.52 2.13
C SER A 104 -9.97 -3.25 2.77
N GLY A 105 -10.63 -2.39 1.99
CA GLY A 105 -11.27 -1.18 2.50
C GLY A 105 -10.38 0.04 2.78
N VAL A 106 -9.05 -0.07 2.70
CA VAL A 106 -8.12 1.08 2.93
C VAL A 106 -8.16 2.14 1.82
N GLY A 107 -8.80 1.84 0.68
CA GLY A 107 -9.04 2.79 -0.41
C GLY A 107 -8.15 2.64 -1.65
N LYS A 108 -7.59 1.44 -1.91
CA LYS A 108 -6.76 1.16 -3.11
C LYS A 108 -7.46 1.52 -4.41
N SER A 109 -8.66 0.97 -4.64
CA SER A 109 -9.43 1.23 -5.87
C SER A 109 -9.87 2.70 -5.98
N THR A 110 -10.16 3.36 -4.86
CA THR A 110 -10.46 4.80 -4.83
C THR A 110 -9.24 5.62 -5.25
N LEU A 111 -8.05 5.30 -4.72
CA LEU A 111 -6.81 5.96 -5.13
C LEU A 111 -6.52 5.73 -6.61
N LEU A 112 -6.69 4.49 -7.08
CA LEU A 112 -6.49 4.14 -8.50
C LEU A 112 -7.38 4.99 -9.40
N ASN A 113 -8.68 5.09 -9.11
CA ASN A 113 -9.61 5.92 -9.89
C ASN A 113 -9.30 7.43 -9.78
N ALA A 114 -8.78 7.90 -8.65
CA ALA A 114 -8.39 9.30 -8.49
C ALA A 114 -7.10 9.66 -9.27
N LEU A 115 -6.20 8.69 -9.45
CA LEU A 115 -5.00 8.81 -10.26
C LEU A 115 -5.27 8.57 -11.75
N LEU A 116 -6.28 7.75 -12.05
CA LEU A 116 -6.70 7.36 -13.39
C LEU A 116 -8.22 7.46 -13.55
N PRO A 117 -8.76 8.66 -13.83
CA PRO A 117 -10.20 8.87 -13.98
C PRO A 117 -10.89 8.01 -15.07
N GLY A 118 -10.13 7.32 -15.92
CA GLY A 118 -10.62 6.40 -16.96
C GLY A 118 -10.48 4.90 -16.66
N ALA A 119 -9.81 4.50 -15.58
CA ALA A 119 -9.49 3.09 -15.31
C ALA A 119 -10.71 2.22 -14.93
N ARG A 120 -11.84 2.85 -14.54
CA ARG A 120 -13.08 2.18 -14.10
C ARG A 120 -12.83 1.01 -13.13
N ALA A 121 -11.84 1.12 -12.25
CA ALA A 121 -11.60 0.08 -11.26
C ALA A 121 -12.83 0.00 -10.35
N ARG A 122 -13.33 -1.21 -10.07
CA ARG A 122 -14.57 -1.41 -9.32
C ARG A 122 -14.44 -0.81 -7.91
N THR A 123 -15.05 0.35 -7.68
CA THR A 123 -15.24 0.96 -6.35
C THR A 123 -16.59 0.54 -5.78
N ALA A 124 -16.86 -0.77 -5.69
CA ALA A 124 -18.01 -1.20 -4.91
C ALA A 124 -17.65 -1.06 -3.43
N GLN A 125 -18.45 -0.29 -2.68
CA GLN A 125 -18.49 -0.39 -1.22
C GLN A 125 -18.55 -1.86 -0.83
N VAL A 126 -17.84 -2.23 0.25
CA VAL A 126 -17.79 -3.58 0.87
C VAL A 126 -18.98 -4.40 0.41
N SER A 127 -18.75 -5.32 -0.55
CA SER A 127 -19.82 -6.09 -1.16
C SER A 127 -20.47 -6.93 -0.07
N ALA A 128 -21.63 -6.45 0.41
CA ALA A 128 -22.58 -7.17 1.24
C ALA A 128 -23.28 -8.29 0.46
N ALA A 129 -22.52 -9.02 -0.36
CA ALA A 129 -23.02 -10.03 -1.25
C ALA A 129 -21.92 -11.04 -1.56
N HIS A 130 -21.65 -11.98 -0.64
CA HIS A 130 -21.06 -13.29 -0.99
C HIS A 130 -21.47 -14.33 0.05
N HIS A 131 -22.77 -14.64 0.10
CA HIS A 131 -23.27 -15.89 0.68
C HIS A 131 -23.38 -17.03 -0.36
N THR A 132 -22.90 -16.83 -1.58
CA THR A 132 -22.83 -17.88 -2.61
C THR A 132 -21.61 -17.61 -3.48
N GLY A 133 -20.89 -18.68 -3.77
CA GLY A 133 -19.49 -18.64 -4.17
C GLY A 133 -19.17 -17.98 -5.51
N THR A 134 -17.85 -17.85 -5.68
CA THR A 134 -17.13 -17.82 -6.96
C THR A 134 -17.12 -16.48 -7.69
N HIS A 135 -15.88 -16.02 -7.95
CA HIS A 135 -15.44 -14.81 -8.69
C HIS A 135 -15.02 -13.58 -7.87
N THR A 136 -14.11 -13.80 -6.92
CA THR A 136 -13.22 -12.76 -6.36
C THR A 136 -12.06 -12.51 -7.32
N THR A 137 -11.69 -11.24 -7.58
CA THR A 137 -10.66 -10.79 -8.54
C THR A 137 -9.38 -11.64 -8.46
N THR A 138 -9.12 -12.50 -9.46
CA THR A 138 -8.06 -13.53 -9.44
C THR A 138 -6.75 -13.13 -10.12
N PHE A 139 -6.66 -11.95 -10.75
CA PHE A 139 -5.49 -11.55 -11.54
C PHE A 139 -4.96 -10.17 -11.12
N SER A 140 -3.64 -10.06 -11.01
CA SER A 140 -2.95 -8.77 -10.91
C SER A 140 -3.20 -7.96 -12.19
N GLN A 141 -3.60 -6.70 -12.05
CA GLN A 141 -3.86 -5.80 -13.19
C GLN A 141 -2.86 -4.66 -13.20
N MET A 142 -2.28 -4.38 -14.37
CA MET A 142 -1.37 -3.25 -14.57
C MET A 142 -2.11 -2.10 -15.26
N PHE A 143 -1.96 -0.89 -14.71
CA PHE A 143 -2.57 0.33 -15.21
C PHE A 143 -1.50 1.37 -15.51
N PHE A 144 -1.41 1.81 -16.76
CA PHE A 144 -0.44 2.84 -17.16
C PHE A 144 -0.90 4.24 -16.75
N LEU A 145 0.02 5.01 -16.16
CA LEU A 145 -0.25 6.37 -15.69
C LEU A 145 -0.05 7.40 -16.83
N PRO A 146 -0.86 8.48 -16.90
CA PRO A 146 -0.75 9.48 -17.96
C PRO A 146 0.61 10.20 -17.97
N GLN A 147 1.20 10.38 -16.79
CA GLN A 147 2.52 10.96 -16.60
C GLN A 147 3.68 9.99 -16.84
N GLY A 148 3.41 8.77 -17.31
CA GLY A 148 4.38 7.67 -17.40
C GLY A 148 4.51 6.89 -16.09
N GLY A 149 4.94 5.63 -16.20
CA GLY A 149 4.92 4.65 -15.11
C GLY A 149 3.65 3.80 -15.12
N ALA A 150 3.55 2.88 -14.16
CA ALA A 150 2.42 1.95 -14.06
C ALA A 150 2.08 1.63 -12.59
N LEU A 151 0.81 1.38 -12.33
CA LEU A 151 0.33 0.81 -11.07
C LEU A 151 -0.05 -0.65 -11.28
N ILE A 152 0.45 -1.53 -10.43
CA ILE A 152 0.02 -2.93 -10.39
C ILE A 152 -0.92 -3.08 -9.20
N ASP A 153 -2.22 -3.27 -9.47
CA ASP A 153 -3.20 -3.65 -8.46
C ASP A 153 -3.19 -5.16 -8.30
N THR A 154 -3.08 -5.62 -7.06
CA THR A 154 -3.02 -7.05 -6.73
C THR A 154 -4.15 -7.39 -5.77
N PRO A 155 -4.80 -8.56 -5.93
CA PRO A 155 -5.85 -8.97 -5.01
C PRO A 155 -5.28 -9.16 -3.60
N GLY A 156 -5.62 -8.23 -2.70
CA GLY A 156 -5.55 -8.39 -1.24
C GLY A 156 -4.28 -9.06 -0.69
N ILE A 157 -3.09 -8.63 -1.11
CA ILE A 157 -1.85 -9.15 -0.55
C ILE A 157 -1.84 -8.85 0.97
N LYS A 158 -1.83 -9.90 1.80
CA LYS A 158 -1.66 -9.81 3.27
C LYS A 158 -0.19 -9.59 3.70
N GLY A 159 0.60 -8.96 2.83
CA GLY A 159 2.07 -8.91 2.87
C GLY A 159 2.68 -9.80 1.78
N PHE A 160 3.87 -9.43 1.25
CA PHE A 160 4.70 -10.29 0.40
C PHE A 160 4.61 -11.71 0.94
N GLY A 161 3.97 -12.60 0.15
CA GLY A 161 3.27 -13.78 0.66
C GLY A 161 4.09 -14.49 1.72
N THR A 162 3.52 -14.67 2.93
CA THR A 162 4.10 -15.35 4.10
C THR A 162 5.42 -16.03 3.79
N PHE A 163 6.49 -15.24 3.84
CA PHE A 163 7.82 -15.79 3.66
C PHE A 163 8.04 -16.77 4.80
N ASP A 164 8.53 -17.97 4.47
CA ASP A 164 9.30 -18.77 5.43
C ASP A 164 10.57 -17.94 5.71
N MET A 165 10.44 -16.88 6.50
CA MET A 165 11.57 -16.15 7.06
C MET A 165 12.09 -17.03 8.18
N GLU A 166 13.32 -17.54 8.05
CA GLU A 166 13.97 -18.16 9.20
C GLU A 166 14.08 -17.12 10.32
N ARG A 167 13.83 -17.53 11.58
CA ARG A 167 13.85 -16.60 12.73
C ARG A 167 15.14 -15.79 12.82
N ALA A 168 16.25 -16.34 12.31
CA ALA A 168 17.56 -15.70 12.29
C ALA A 168 17.64 -14.50 11.33
N GLU A 169 16.83 -14.47 10.27
CA GLU A 169 16.90 -13.43 9.24
C GLU A 169 15.98 -12.23 9.52
N VAL A 170 14.98 -12.38 10.38
CA VAL A 170 14.00 -11.33 10.67
C VAL A 170 14.66 -10.04 11.15
N ALA A 171 15.71 -10.15 11.98
CA ALA A 171 16.45 -8.99 12.46
C ALA A 171 17.08 -8.20 11.29
N HIS A 172 17.57 -8.89 10.25
CA HIS A 172 18.21 -8.33 9.05
C HIS A 172 17.33 -7.43 8.19
N TYR A 173 16.01 -7.45 8.42
CA TYR A 173 15.04 -6.73 7.61
C TYR A 173 14.51 -5.44 8.27
N PHE A 174 15.00 -5.10 9.47
CA PHE A 174 14.73 -3.82 10.12
C PHE A 174 15.92 -2.89 9.93
N ARG A 175 15.70 -1.73 9.30
CA ARG A 175 16.77 -0.75 8.98
C ARG A 175 17.50 -0.23 10.21
N GLU A 176 16.85 -0.28 11.36
CA GLU A 176 17.35 0.27 12.63
C GLU A 176 18.34 -0.66 13.30
N ILE A 177 18.27 -1.96 13.03
CA ILE A 177 19.04 -2.97 13.78
C ILE A 177 20.53 -2.99 13.36
N PHE A 178 20.88 -2.47 12.18
CA PHE A 178 22.26 -2.43 11.69
C PHE A 178 22.81 -1.01 11.49
N ARG A 179 22.18 -0.02 12.13
CA ARG A 179 22.77 1.32 12.25
C ARG A 179 23.70 1.42 13.46
#